data_AF-A9WQP9-F1
#
_entry.id   AF-A9WQP9-F1
#
_cell.length_a   1.000
_cell.length_b   1.000
_cell.length_c   1.000
_cell.angle_alpha   90.00
_cell.angle_beta   90.00
_cell.angle_gamma   90.00
#
_symmetry.space_group_name_H-M   'P 1'
#
loop_
_entity.id
_entity.type
_entity.pdbx_description
1 polymer ?
#
loop_
_entity_poly.entity_id
_entity_poly.type
_entity_poly.pdbx_seq_one_letter_code
_entity_poly.pdbx_strand_id
1 'polypeptide(L)'
;MVYIEKVRGVGAAIEDFGPSNPFYAGIGLRVEPEDSSAGIRVALEVELGALPLSFHVALAEAVRDCLSQGLAGWQVTDCLVTITHTAYDSVMSAAGDFRRLLPLVLMRALARAGTEVCEPLSEISLEIPLSAFSAVIGMLGRAGAKTTSTEIAAERCQITAVLPAASAICVTQGLADLTAGDGTSTSHPAGYRPVVKVPPPDLGPTVIR
;
A
#
# COMPACT_ATOMS: atom_id res chain seq x y z
N MET A 1 11.39 4.89 2.33
CA MET A 1 10.00 5.37 2.13
C MET A 1 9.24 4.24 1.49
N VAL A 2 8.04 3.92 1.96
CA VAL A 2 7.40 2.64 1.60
C VAL A 2 6.36 2.89 0.53
N TYR A 3 6.59 2.35 -0.67
CA TYR A 3 5.57 2.24 -1.70
C TYR A 3 4.58 1.14 -1.30
N ILE A 4 3.35 1.25 -1.79
CA ILE A 4 2.29 0.27 -1.53
C ILE A 4 1.71 -0.23 -2.84
N GLU A 5 1.08 -1.40 -2.81
CA GLU A 5 0.19 -1.87 -3.87
C GLU A 5 -1.27 -1.62 -3.49
N LYS A 6 -2.04 -1.06 -4.44
CA LYS A 6 -3.49 -0.92 -4.33
C LYS A 6 -4.18 -1.85 -5.32
N VAL A 7 -5.27 -2.48 -4.86
CA VAL A 7 -6.12 -3.33 -5.69
C VAL A 7 -6.91 -2.45 -6.66
N ARG A 8 -7.03 -2.84 -7.94
CA ARG A 8 -7.73 -2.04 -8.97
C ARG A 8 -9.17 -2.44 -9.21
N GLY A 9 -9.52 -3.69 -8.93
CA GLY A 9 -10.84 -4.25 -9.22
C GLY A 9 -11.11 -5.51 -8.40
N VAL A 10 -12.13 -6.26 -8.80
CA VAL A 10 -12.52 -7.49 -8.09
C VAL A 10 -11.86 -8.70 -8.73
N GLY A 11 -11.23 -9.53 -7.92
CA GLY A 11 -10.65 -10.79 -8.36
C GLY A 11 -10.97 -11.91 -7.38
N ALA A 12 -11.31 -13.09 -7.89
CA ALA A 12 -11.61 -14.26 -7.07
C ALA A 12 -10.85 -15.48 -7.55
N ALA A 13 -10.48 -16.38 -6.64
CA ALA A 13 -9.89 -17.67 -6.95
C ALA A 13 -10.35 -18.72 -5.93
N ILE A 14 -10.45 -19.96 -6.39
CA ILE A 14 -10.76 -21.14 -5.59
C ILE A 14 -9.74 -22.21 -5.95
N GLU A 15 -9.29 -22.94 -4.94
CA GLU A 15 -8.67 -24.25 -5.07
C GLU A 15 -9.35 -25.19 -4.07
N ASP A 16 -9.84 -26.32 -4.56
CA ASP A 16 -10.55 -27.33 -3.76
C ASP A 16 -9.68 -28.60 -3.60
N PHE A 17 -10.15 -29.59 -2.87
CA PHE A 17 -9.52 -30.91 -2.82
C PHE A 17 -9.40 -31.50 -4.22
N GLY A 18 -8.24 -32.09 -4.51
CA GLY A 18 -8.07 -32.82 -5.76
C GLY A 18 -6.63 -33.11 -6.10
N PRO A 19 -6.40 -33.79 -7.24
CA PRO A 19 -5.06 -34.21 -7.66
C PRO A 19 -4.09 -33.05 -7.88
N SER A 20 -4.59 -31.83 -8.17
CA SER A 20 -3.80 -30.62 -8.33
C SER A 20 -3.40 -29.96 -7.01
N ASN A 21 -4.10 -30.28 -5.93
CA ASN A 21 -3.93 -29.66 -4.63
C ASN A 21 -3.32 -30.67 -3.65
N PRO A 22 -2.02 -30.55 -3.32
CA PRO A 22 -1.35 -31.51 -2.43
C PRO A 22 -1.71 -31.30 -0.95
N PHE A 23 -2.55 -30.30 -0.64
CA PHE A 23 -2.93 -29.97 0.73
C PHE A 23 -4.31 -30.55 1.06
N TYR A 24 -4.47 -31.02 2.28
CA TYR A 24 -5.78 -31.37 2.82
C TYR A 24 -6.52 -30.09 3.24
N ALA A 25 -6.78 -29.19 2.30
CA ALA A 25 -7.60 -28.00 2.50
C ALA A 25 -8.16 -27.52 1.15
N GLY A 26 -9.38 -26.97 1.14
CA GLY A 26 -9.91 -26.18 0.04
C GLY A 26 -10.22 -24.76 0.51
N ILE A 27 -9.93 -23.75 -0.30
CA ILE A 27 -10.20 -22.35 0.02
C ILE A 27 -10.57 -21.53 -1.21
N GLY A 28 -11.57 -20.67 -1.05
CA GLY A 28 -11.95 -19.64 -1.99
C GLY A 28 -11.78 -18.26 -1.41
N LEU A 29 -11.18 -17.36 -2.18
CA LEU A 29 -10.90 -16.00 -1.79
C LEU A 29 -11.37 -15.03 -2.88
N ARG A 30 -12.01 -13.94 -2.46
CA ARG A 30 -12.31 -12.78 -3.29
C ARG A 30 -11.61 -11.56 -2.70
N VAL A 31 -10.94 -10.79 -3.56
CA VAL A 31 -10.22 -9.57 -3.21
C VAL A 31 -10.89 -8.41 -3.93
N GLU A 32 -11.17 -7.35 -3.19
CA GLU A 32 -11.87 -6.16 -3.66
C GLU A 32 -11.15 -4.90 -3.13
N PRO A 33 -11.11 -3.79 -3.89
CA PRO A 33 -10.55 -2.55 -3.40
C PRO A 33 -11.42 -1.94 -2.31
N GLU A 34 -10.79 -1.23 -1.38
CA GLU A 34 -11.46 -0.44 -0.35
C GLU A 34 -11.05 1.03 -0.42
N ASP A 35 -11.78 1.85 0.33
CA ASP A 35 -11.43 3.25 0.52
C ASP A 35 -10.01 3.38 1.10
N SER A 36 -9.35 4.48 0.73
CA SER A 36 -7.98 4.75 1.17
C SER A 36 -7.93 4.83 2.70
N SER A 37 -6.96 4.15 3.31
CA SER A 37 -6.78 4.02 4.77
C SER A 37 -7.71 3.01 5.47
N ALA A 38 -8.52 2.22 4.74
CA ALA A 38 -9.29 1.14 5.33
C ALA A 38 -8.41 -0.01 5.86
N GLY A 39 -7.17 -0.12 5.38
CA GLY A 39 -6.28 -1.23 5.70
C GLY A 39 -6.75 -2.55 5.08
N ILE A 40 -6.35 -3.67 5.66
CA ILE A 40 -6.76 -5.00 5.20
C ILE A 40 -7.96 -5.47 6.04
N ARG A 41 -9.11 -5.62 5.40
CA ARG A 41 -10.30 -6.22 6.01
C ARG A 41 -10.43 -7.67 5.57
N VAL A 42 -10.84 -8.54 6.49
CA VAL A 42 -11.11 -9.96 6.19
C VAL A 42 -12.56 -10.26 6.57
N ALA A 43 -13.33 -10.77 5.61
CA ALA A 43 -14.74 -11.15 5.77
C ALA A 43 -14.97 -12.63 5.47
N LEU A 44 -16.12 -13.15 5.91
CA LEU A 44 -16.54 -14.53 5.71
C LEU A 44 -17.88 -14.54 4.98
N GLU A 45 -17.97 -15.30 3.89
CA GLU A 45 -19.19 -15.58 3.12
C GLU A 45 -19.46 -17.09 3.06
N VAL A 46 -18.92 -17.84 4.04
CA VAL A 46 -19.13 -19.28 4.19
C VAL A 46 -20.19 -19.55 5.26
N GLU A 47 -20.85 -20.70 5.16
CA GLU A 47 -21.84 -21.13 6.15
C GLU A 47 -21.24 -21.19 7.57
N LEU A 48 -22.04 -20.79 8.57
CA LEU A 48 -21.66 -20.92 9.98
C LEU A 48 -21.40 -22.39 10.32
N GLY A 49 -20.18 -22.69 10.75
CA GLY A 49 -19.75 -24.05 11.11
C GLY A 49 -18.99 -24.79 10.01
N ALA A 50 -18.79 -24.19 8.83
CA ALA A 50 -17.97 -24.77 7.75
C ALA A 50 -16.50 -24.95 8.14
N LEU A 51 -16.03 -24.19 9.14
CA LEU A 51 -14.67 -24.27 9.65
C LEU A 51 -14.63 -23.92 11.15
N PRO A 52 -13.80 -24.58 11.98
CA PRO A 52 -13.68 -24.20 13.39
C PRO A 52 -13.13 -22.77 13.57
N LEU A 53 -13.58 -22.06 14.62
CA LEU A 53 -13.18 -20.66 14.90
C LEU A 53 -11.66 -20.43 14.92
N SER A 54 -10.89 -21.39 15.42
CA SER A 54 -9.43 -21.32 15.47
C SER A 54 -8.79 -21.20 14.08
N PHE A 55 -9.39 -21.82 13.06
CA PHE A 55 -8.91 -21.70 11.69
C PHE A 55 -9.26 -20.34 11.08
N HIS A 56 -10.41 -19.76 11.41
CA HIS A 56 -10.77 -18.43 10.91
C HIS A 56 -9.77 -17.35 11.37
N VAL A 57 -9.32 -17.41 12.63
CA VAL A 57 -8.27 -16.49 13.14
C VAL A 57 -6.96 -16.70 12.39
N ALA A 58 -6.52 -17.96 12.24
CA ALA A 58 -5.28 -18.29 11.54
C ALA A 58 -5.32 -17.90 10.06
N LEU A 59 -6.47 -18.02 9.39
CA LEU A 59 -6.66 -17.59 8.01
C LEU A 59 -6.56 -16.07 7.89
N ALA A 60 -7.20 -15.32 8.78
CA ALA A 60 -7.15 -13.86 8.77
C ALA A 60 -5.71 -13.34 9.02
N GLU A 61 -4.95 -13.97 9.91
CA GLU A 61 -3.52 -13.70 10.08
C GLU A 61 -2.73 -14.01 8.81
N ALA A 62 -2.93 -15.20 8.24
CA ALA A 62 -2.25 -15.61 7.01
C ALA A 62 -2.57 -14.70 5.80
N VAL A 63 -3.78 -14.15 5.70
CA VAL A 63 -4.11 -13.12 4.70
C VAL A 63 -3.23 -11.88 4.90
N ARG A 64 -3.14 -11.36 6.11
CA ARG A 64 -2.34 -10.15 6.40
C ARG A 64 -0.85 -10.38 6.13
N ASP A 65 -0.33 -11.53 6.56
CA ASP A 65 1.05 -11.91 6.30
C ASP A 65 1.33 -12.04 4.80
N CYS A 66 0.43 -12.69 4.06
CA CYS A 66 0.57 -12.86 2.62
C CYS A 66 0.51 -11.52 1.85
N LEU A 67 -0.29 -10.56 2.33
CA LEU A 67 -0.40 -9.22 1.72
C LEU A 67 0.71 -8.26 2.14
N SER A 68 1.66 -8.71 2.98
CA SER A 68 2.92 -7.97 3.19
C SER A 68 3.75 -7.84 1.90
N GLN A 69 3.51 -8.73 0.92
CA GLN A 69 4.15 -8.71 -0.39
C GLN A 69 3.13 -9.03 -1.50
N GLY A 70 2.83 -8.04 -2.34
CA GLY A 70 1.97 -8.15 -3.50
C GLY A 70 2.69 -8.65 -4.76
N LEU A 71 2.05 -8.45 -5.91
CA LEU A 71 2.54 -8.94 -7.21
C LEU A 71 3.80 -8.20 -7.66
N ALA A 72 3.93 -6.93 -7.29
CA ALA A 72 5.11 -6.11 -7.54
C ALA A 72 6.12 -6.13 -6.39
N GLY A 73 5.85 -6.91 -5.34
CA GLY A 73 6.71 -7.06 -4.18
C GLY A 73 6.51 -6.01 -3.09
N TRP A 74 5.49 -5.15 -3.20
CA TRP A 74 5.18 -4.14 -2.19
C TRP A 74 3.98 -4.57 -1.34
N GLN A 75 3.88 -4.05 -0.12
CA GLN A 75 2.72 -4.34 0.74
C GLN A 75 1.42 -3.92 0.05
N VAL A 76 0.45 -4.83 0.01
CA VAL A 76 -0.90 -4.54 -0.45
C VAL A 76 -1.72 -4.01 0.73
N THR A 77 -2.47 -2.93 0.53
CA THR A 77 -3.35 -2.35 1.55
C THR A 77 -4.65 -1.86 0.93
N ASP A 78 -5.58 -1.43 1.79
CA ASP A 78 -6.87 -0.85 1.42
C ASP A 78 -7.66 -1.82 0.53
N CYS A 79 -7.87 -3.03 1.05
CA CYS A 79 -8.63 -4.07 0.37
C CYS A 79 -9.46 -4.93 1.33
N LEU A 80 -10.52 -5.49 0.79
CA LEU A 80 -11.35 -6.50 1.43
C LEU A 80 -11.01 -7.86 0.85
N VAL A 81 -10.64 -8.79 1.73
CA VAL A 81 -10.48 -10.21 1.39
C VAL A 81 -11.64 -11.00 2.00
N THR A 82 -12.51 -11.52 1.15
CA THR A 82 -13.64 -12.35 1.57
C THR A 82 -13.33 -13.83 1.35
N ILE A 83 -13.47 -14.63 2.40
CA ILE A 83 -13.40 -16.10 2.32
C ILE A 83 -14.75 -16.60 1.83
N THR A 84 -14.77 -17.14 0.62
CA THR A 84 -16.00 -17.51 -0.13
C THR A 84 -16.23 -19.01 -0.18
N HIS A 85 -15.20 -19.80 0.10
CA HIS A 85 -15.29 -21.26 0.11
C HIS A 85 -14.28 -21.83 1.09
N THR A 86 -14.66 -22.90 1.78
CA THR A 86 -13.79 -23.67 2.67
C THR A 86 -14.13 -25.15 2.53
N ALA A 87 -13.12 -25.99 2.31
CA ALA A 87 -13.24 -27.44 2.36
C ALA A 87 -12.23 -27.99 3.36
N TYR A 88 -12.71 -28.83 4.28
CA TYR A 88 -11.97 -29.33 5.43
C TYR A 88 -12.37 -30.78 5.72
N ASP A 89 -11.39 -31.62 6.04
CA ASP A 89 -11.57 -32.99 6.52
C ASP A 89 -11.18 -33.07 8.00
N SER A 90 -12.07 -33.60 8.84
CA SER A 90 -11.89 -33.57 10.30
C SER A 90 -10.72 -34.40 10.83
N VAL A 91 -10.21 -35.34 10.03
CA VAL A 91 -9.14 -36.25 10.41
C VAL A 91 -7.83 -35.83 9.74
N MET A 92 -7.90 -35.38 8.49
CA MET A 92 -6.72 -35.16 7.64
C MET A 92 -6.26 -33.71 7.59
N SER A 93 -7.18 -32.74 7.70
CA SER A 93 -6.84 -31.33 7.53
C SER A 93 -6.16 -30.73 8.75
N ALA A 94 -5.02 -30.09 8.54
CA ALA A 94 -4.33 -29.31 9.56
C ALA A 94 -4.35 -27.80 9.22
N ALA A 95 -4.22 -26.95 10.24
CA ALA A 95 -4.06 -25.50 10.02
C ALA A 95 -2.86 -25.15 9.11
N GLY A 96 -1.84 -26.01 9.08
CA GLY A 96 -0.69 -25.88 8.18
C GLY A 96 -1.03 -26.08 6.70
N ASP A 97 -2.10 -26.81 6.37
CA ASP A 97 -2.54 -26.99 4.98
C ASP A 97 -3.13 -25.69 4.44
N PHE A 98 -4.02 -25.06 5.21
CA PHE A 98 -4.57 -23.75 4.88
C PHE A 98 -3.50 -22.66 4.75
N ARG A 99 -2.53 -22.61 5.68
CA ARG A 99 -1.43 -21.64 5.61
C ARG A 99 -0.55 -21.77 4.36
N ARG A 100 -0.42 -22.98 3.81
CA ARG A 100 0.37 -23.23 2.59
C ARG A 100 -0.45 -22.99 1.31
N LEU A 101 -1.74 -23.32 1.34
CA LEU A 101 -2.62 -23.14 0.19
C LEU A 101 -3.05 -21.67 -0.01
N LEU A 102 -3.35 -20.97 1.09
CA LEU A 102 -3.90 -19.61 1.05
C LEU A 102 -3.06 -18.64 0.22
N PRO A 103 -1.72 -18.56 0.35
CA PRO A 103 -0.93 -17.63 -0.46
C PRO A 103 -1.08 -17.87 -1.96
N LEU A 104 -1.19 -19.13 -2.39
CA LEU A 104 -1.35 -19.48 -3.81
C LEU A 104 -2.69 -18.98 -4.36
N VAL A 105 -3.77 -19.24 -3.61
CA VAL A 105 -5.13 -18.82 -4.01
C VAL A 105 -5.25 -17.29 -3.94
N LEU A 106 -4.70 -16.66 -2.90
CA LEU A 106 -4.74 -15.22 -2.72
C LEU A 106 -3.98 -14.49 -3.83
N MET A 107 -2.77 -14.94 -4.18
CA MET A 107 -2.01 -14.35 -5.29
C MET A 107 -2.72 -14.51 -6.63
N ARG A 108 -3.43 -15.62 -6.86
CA ARG A 108 -4.26 -15.80 -8.06
C ARG A 108 -5.47 -14.86 -8.08
N ALA A 109 -6.14 -14.67 -6.94
CA ALA A 109 -7.24 -13.71 -6.82
C ALA A 109 -6.74 -12.28 -7.04
N LEU A 110 -5.61 -11.93 -6.44
CA LEU A 110 -4.95 -10.63 -6.58
C LEU A 110 -4.51 -10.36 -8.03
N ALA A 111 -3.95 -11.36 -8.71
CA ALA A 111 -3.58 -11.27 -10.13
C ALA A 111 -4.80 -11.02 -11.04
N ARG A 112 -5.96 -11.61 -10.70
CA ARG A 112 -7.22 -11.37 -11.40
C ARG A 112 -7.80 -9.98 -11.11
N ALA A 113 -7.67 -9.51 -9.87
CA ALA A 113 -8.10 -8.18 -9.45
C ALA A 113 -7.23 -7.07 -10.07
N GLY A 114 -5.95 -7.36 -10.29
CA GLY A 114 -4.93 -6.41 -10.69
C GLY A 114 -4.50 -5.51 -9.53
N THR A 115 -3.22 -5.14 -9.52
CA THR A 115 -2.67 -4.16 -8.57
C THR A 115 -1.97 -3.01 -9.29
N GLU A 116 -1.85 -1.89 -8.60
CA GLU A 116 -1.00 -0.77 -9.00
C GLU A 116 -0.10 -0.34 -7.86
N VAL A 117 1.16 -0.04 -8.17
CA VAL A 117 2.11 0.48 -7.19
C VAL A 117 1.86 1.98 -7.04
N CYS A 118 1.75 2.42 -5.78
CA CYS A 118 1.56 3.81 -5.43
C CYS A 118 2.72 4.35 -4.61
N GLU A 119 3.15 5.57 -4.91
CA GLU A 119 4.12 6.31 -4.12
C GLU A 119 3.42 7.16 -3.04
N PRO A 120 4.02 7.31 -1.85
CA PRO A 120 3.51 8.20 -0.82
C PRO A 120 3.69 9.67 -1.23
N LEU A 121 2.66 10.47 -0.96
CA LEU A 121 2.67 11.91 -1.13
C LEU A 121 2.82 12.62 0.22
N SER A 122 3.41 13.80 0.16
CA SER A 122 3.44 14.75 1.27
C SER A 122 2.84 16.07 0.80
N GLU A 123 2.08 16.72 1.69
CA GLU A 123 1.77 18.13 1.55
C GLU A 123 2.82 18.90 2.34
N ILE A 124 3.47 19.85 1.67
CA ILE A 124 4.47 20.74 2.25
C ILE A 124 3.92 22.17 2.26
N SER A 125 4.09 22.84 3.39
CA SER A 125 3.83 24.27 3.55
C SER A 125 5.14 24.98 3.82
N LEU A 126 5.48 25.93 2.95
CA LEU A 126 6.69 26.72 3.00
C LEU A 126 6.35 28.16 3.34
N GLU A 127 7.12 28.78 4.22
CA GLU A 127 7.11 30.22 4.44
C GLU A 127 8.49 30.77 4.11
N ILE A 128 8.57 31.67 3.13
CA ILE A 128 9.83 32.13 2.55
C ILE A 128 9.83 33.66 2.37
N PRO A 129 11.00 34.32 2.32
CA PRO A 129 11.07 35.70 1.87
C PRO A 129 10.67 35.80 0.39
N LEU A 130 9.97 36.87 0.02
CA LEU A 130 9.46 37.07 -1.34
C LEU A 130 10.59 37.11 -2.38
N SER A 131 11.80 37.54 -1.99
CA SER A 131 13.00 37.54 -2.82
C SER A 131 13.43 36.13 -3.29
N ALA A 132 13.11 35.08 -2.51
CA ALA A 132 13.43 33.69 -2.84
C ALA A 132 12.34 32.98 -3.64
N PHE A 133 11.19 33.64 -3.89
CA PHE A 133 10.00 33.03 -4.47
C PHE A 133 10.28 32.28 -5.79
N SER A 134 10.96 32.94 -6.73
CA SER A 134 11.24 32.36 -8.05
C SER A 134 12.12 31.11 -7.97
N ALA A 135 13.14 31.13 -7.09
CA ALA A 135 14.05 30.00 -6.89
C ALA A 135 13.33 28.81 -6.24
N VAL A 136 12.48 29.07 -5.24
CA VAL A 136 11.70 28.03 -4.54
C VAL A 136 10.65 27.42 -5.46
N ILE A 137 9.92 28.22 -6.24
CA ILE A 137 8.98 27.69 -7.24
C ILE A 137 9.70 26.81 -8.26
N GLY A 138 10.88 27.23 -8.73
CA GLY A 138 11.71 26.41 -9.63
C GLY A 138 12.13 25.08 -9.00
N MET A 139 12.48 25.08 -7.71
CA MET A 139 12.81 23.85 -6.96
C MET A 139 11.59 22.93 -6.83
N LEU A 140 10.42 23.47 -6.46
CA LEU A 140 9.17 22.72 -6.38
C LEU A 140 8.79 22.09 -7.73
N GLY A 141 8.96 22.84 -8.83
CA GLY A 141 8.73 22.31 -10.17
C GLY A 141 9.64 21.13 -10.52
N ARG A 142 10.95 21.23 -10.22
CA ARG A 142 11.90 20.11 -10.41
C ARG A 142 11.60 18.93 -9.50
N ALA A 143 11.03 19.18 -8.32
CA ALA A 143 10.58 18.17 -7.37
C ALA A 143 9.27 17.48 -7.79
N GLY A 144 8.66 17.85 -8.93
CA GLY A 144 7.39 17.30 -9.38
C GLY A 144 6.22 17.67 -8.47
N ALA A 145 6.34 18.80 -7.76
CA ALA A 145 5.32 19.30 -6.87
C ALA A 145 4.16 19.91 -7.66
N LYS A 146 2.94 19.70 -7.18
CA LYS A 146 1.75 20.42 -7.60
C LYS A 146 1.42 21.46 -6.54
N THR A 147 1.65 22.73 -6.86
CA THR A 147 1.29 23.84 -5.96
C THR A 147 -0.22 23.92 -5.82
N THR A 148 -0.69 23.97 -4.57
CA THR A 148 -2.11 24.03 -4.19
C THR A 148 -2.51 25.46 -3.81
N SER A 149 -1.65 26.18 -3.07
CA SER A 149 -1.89 27.58 -2.69
C SER A 149 -0.59 28.39 -2.75
N THR A 150 -0.73 29.68 -2.99
CA THR A 150 0.35 30.67 -2.90
C THR A 150 -0.25 31.98 -2.40
N GLU A 151 0.22 32.42 -1.24
CA GLU A 151 -0.25 33.63 -0.57
C GLU A 151 0.94 34.55 -0.32
N ILE A 152 0.85 35.80 -0.77
CA ILE A 152 1.91 36.79 -0.62
C ILE A 152 1.42 37.85 0.35
N ALA A 153 2.19 38.08 1.41
CA ALA A 153 1.90 39.08 2.43
C ALA A 153 3.16 39.90 2.72
N ALA A 154 3.16 41.16 2.28
CA ALA A 154 4.29 42.07 2.37
C ALA A 154 5.58 41.45 1.76
N GLU A 155 6.59 41.20 2.59
CA GLU A 155 7.89 40.65 2.19
C GLU A 155 7.99 39.12 2.34
N ARG A 156 6.89 38.44 2.68
CA ARG A 156 6.85 36.97 2.82
C ARG A 156 5.85 36.34 1.86
N CYS A 157 6.13 35.09 1.51
CA CYS A 157 5.27 34.25 0.71
C CYS A 157 5.06 32.92 1.42
N GLN A 158 3.81 32.49 1.50
CA GLN A 158 3.43 31.16 1.93
C GLN A 158 3.04 30.33 0.69
N ILE A 159 3.60 29.13 0.58
CA ILE A 159 3.35 28.21 -0.54
C ILE A 159 2.96 26.86 0.03
N THR A 160 1.82 26.32 -0.41
CA THR A 160 1.42 24.94 -0.10
C THR A 160 1.46 24.12 -1.37
N ALA A 161 2.08 22.95 -1.33
CA ALA A 161 2.21 22.06 -2.48
C ALA A 161 2.17 20.59 -2.08
N VAL A 162 1.69 19.74 -2.99
CA VAL A 162 1.72 18.28 -2.83
C VAL A 162 2.79 17.70 -3.76
N LEU A 163 3.66 16.85 -3.22
CA LEU A 163 4.79 16.24 -3.94
C LEU A 163 5.09 14.83 -3.44
N PRO A 164 5.85 14.01 -4.18
CA PRO A 164 6.37 12.75 -3.65
C PRO A 164 7.06 12.99 -2.32
N ALA A 165 6.80 12.11 -1.35
CA ALA A 165 7.38 12.26 -0.03
C ALA A 165 8.93 12.26 -0.11
N ALA A 166 9.52 11.53 -1.06
CA ALA A 166 10.97 11.52 -1.30
C ALA A 166 11.49 12.90 -1.70
N SER A 167 10.73 13.60 -2.55
CA SER A 167 11.05 14.94 -3.01
C SER A 167 10.85 15.98 -1.91
N ALA A 168 9.90 15.77 -0.99
CA ALA A 168 9.68 16.67 0.15
C ALA A 168 10.92 16.79 1.05
N ILE A 169 11.63 15.68 1.31
CA ILE A 169 12.88 15.68 2.08
C ILE A 169 13.93 16.57 1.39
N CYS A 170 14.09 16.42 0.07
CA CYS A 170 15.03 17.22 -0.71
C CYS A 170 14.67 18.72 -0.71
N VAL A 171 13.39 19.05 -0.81
CA VAL A 171 12.89 20.44 -0.75
C VAL A 171 13.19 21.06 0.61
N THR A 172 12.90 20.36 1.70
CA THR A 172 13.19 20.84 3.06
C THR A 172 14.69 21.09 3.27
N GLN A 173 15.54 20.17 2.80
CA GLN A 173 17.00 20.31 2.92
C GLN A 173 17.56 21.47 2.08
N GLY A 174 17.05 21.66 0.86
CA GLY A 174 17.50 22.72 -0.05
C GLY A 174 16.91 24.11 0.25
N LEU A 175 15.90 24.20 1.13
CA LEU A 175 15.20 25.44 1.40
C LEU A 175 16.13 26.51 1.99
N ALA A 176 16.93 26.14 2.99
CA ALA A 176 17.79 27.07 3.71
C ALA A 176 18.78 27.80 2.79
N ASP A 177 19.35 27.09 1.81
CA ASP A 177 20.29 27.67 0.84
C ASP A 177 19.62 28.70 -0.07
N LEU A 178 18.36 28.45 -0.45
CA LEU A 178 17.60 29.34 -1.33
C LEU A 178 17.01 30.55 -0.60
N THR A 179 16.86 30.47 0.73
CA THR A 179 16.27 31.53 1.55
C THR A 179 17.26 32.22 2.46
N ALA A 180 18.56 31.94 2.32
CA ALA A 180 19.61 32.40 3.24
C ALA A 180 19.28 32.10 4.73
N GLY A 181 18.61 30.97 4.98
CA GLY A 181 18.17 30.53 6.31
C GLY A 181 16.84 31.14 6.80
N ASP A 182 16.24 32.09 6.08
CA ASP A 182 14.98 32.75 6.47
C ASP A 182 13.74 32.00 5.97
N GLY A 183 13.86 30.70 5.70
CA GLY A 183 12.78 29.87 5.16
C GLY A 183 12.36 28.83 6.18
N THR A 184 11.06 28.60 6.34
CA THR A 184 10.56 27.50 7.17
C THR A 184 9.70 26.55 6.34
N SER A 185 9.67 25.29 6.74
CA SER A 185 8.87 24.25 6.09
C SER A 185 8.19 23.36 7.13
N THR A 186 6.94 23.00 6.86
CA THR A 186 6.24 21.91 7.55
C THR A 186 5.73 20.91 6.52
N SER A 187 5.67 19.63 6.88
CA SER A 187 5.21 18.58 5.98
C SER A 187 4.35 17.56 6.71
N HIS A 188 3.29 17.07 6.04
CA HIS A 188 2.47 15.98 6.56
C HIS A 188 2.08 14.99 5.44
N PRO A 189 1.71 13.74 5.78
CA PRO A 189 1.28 12.75 4.78
C PRO A 189 0.03 13.24 4.02
N ALA A 190 0.02 13.07 2.69
CA ALA A 190 -1.05 13.52 1.80
C ALA A 190 -1.60 12.40 0.91
N GLY A 191 -1.55 11.16 1.40
CA GLY A 191 -2.04 9.98 0.68
C GLY A 191 -1.03 9.40 -0.29
N TYR A 192 -1.53 8.81 -1.38
CA TYR A 192 -0.75 8.04 -2.33
C TYR A 192 -1.19 8.32 -3.76
N ARG A 193 -0.29 8.17 -4.73
CA ARG A 193 -0.65 8.18 -6.16
C ARG A 193 0.00 7.04 -6.93
N PRO A 194 -0.63 6.53 -8.00
CA PRO A 194 -0.03 5.52 -8.86
C PRO A 194 1.27 6.02 -9.50
N VAL A 195 2.26 5.12 -9.60
CA VAL A 195 3.52 5.40 -10.32
C VAL A 195 3.45 4.92 -11.76
N VAL A 196 4.09 5.66 -12.66
CA VAL A 196 4.22 5.24 -14.07
C VAL A 196 5.31 4.17 -14.23
N LYS A 197 6.41 4.29 -13.48
CA LYS A 197 7.51 3.33 -13.46
C LYS A 197 7.64 2.74 -12.07
N VAL A 198 7.42 1.44 -11.96
CA VAL A 198 7.51 0.71 -10.69
C VAL A 198 8.99 0.67 -10.24
N PRO A 199 9.32 1.23 -9.06
CA PRO A 199 10.64 1.03 -8.48
C PRO A 199 10.76 -0.41 -7.95
N PRO A 200 11.99 -0.97 -7.91
CA PRO A 200 12.20 -2.26 -7.28
C PRO A 200 11.75 -2.19 -5.80
N PRO A 201 11.09 -3.23 -5.27
CA PRO A 201 10.77 -3.30 -3.86
C PRO A 201 12.02 -3.07 -3.01
N ASP A 202 11.87 -2.28 -1.95
CA ASP A 202 12.93 -2.05 -0.98
C ASP A 202 13.12 -3.37 -0.22
N LEU A 203 13.92 -4.27 -0.80
CA LEU A 203 14.36 -5.48 -0.12
C LEU A 203 15.18 -4.97 1.05
N GLY A 204 14.56 -4.90 2.24
CA GLY A 204 15.29 -4.72 3.49
C GLY A 204 16.50 -5.67 3.51
N PRO A 205 17.57 -5.35 4.28
CA PRO A 205 18.83 -6.06 4.18
C PRO A 205 18.56 -7.56 4.17
N THR A 206 18.89 -8.22 3.07
CA THR A 206 18.72 -9.67 2.92
C THR A 206 19.53 -10.31 4.03
N VAL A 207 18.87 -10.68 5.12
CA VAL A 207 19.51 -11.46 6.18
C VAL A 207 19.58 -12.88 5.62
N ILE A 208 20.66 -13.14 4.89
CA ILE A 208 21.06 -14.50 4.55
C ILE A 208 21.33 -15.17 5.90
N ARG A 209 20.41 -16.03 6.34
CA ARG A 209 20.59 -16.94 7.47
C ARG A 209 21.02 -18.30 6.96
#